data_AF-A0A371RW76-F1
#
_entry.id   AF-A0A371RW76-F1
#
_cell.length_a   1.000
_cell.length_b   1.000
_cell.length_c   1.000
_cell.angle_alpha   90.00
_cell.angle_beta   90.00
_cell.angle_gamma   90.00
#
_symmetry.space_group_name_H-M   'P 1'
#
loop_
_entity.id
_entity.type
_entity.pdbx_description
1 polymer ?
#
loop_
_entity_poly.entity_id
_entity_poly.type
_entity_poly.pdbx_seq_one_letter_code
_entity_poly.pdbx_strand_id
1 'polypeptide(L)'
;MNKFFRKPSKVALISLIATIVVTVLLLCVLRLSGVDSRIVHMIGKATIAISLPFLMLNPLFGFIYSFFVKGKSKILYILLHLACICTISVLAFTAFMFRYFVPFAP
;
A
#
# COMPACT_ATOMS: atom_id res chain seq x y z
N MET A 1 7.81 -26.01 -6.20
CA MET A 1 7.53 -24.65 -6.75
C MET A 1 6.41 -24.58 -7.80
N ASN A 2 6.03 -25.67 -8.50
CA ASN A 2 5.04 -25.61 -9.59
C ASN A 2 3.60 -25.20 -9.20
N LYS A 3 3.20 -25.34 -7.93
CA LYS A 3 1.86 -24.91 -7.47
C LYS A 3 1.79 -23.42 -7.08
N PHE A 4 2.88 -22.82 -6.61
CA PHE A 4 2.90 -21.45 -6.07
C PHE A 4 2.75 -20.38 -7.16
N PHE A 5 3.21 -20.67 -8.38
CA PHE A 5 3.15 -19.80 -9.55
C PHE A 5 2.08 -20.22 -10.56
N ARG A 6 1.02 -20.91 -10.12
CA ARG A 6 0.03 -21.49 -11.05
C ARG A 6 -0.71 -20.44 -11.88
N LYS A 7 -0.92 -19.23 -11.32
CA LYS A 7 -1.60 -18.10 -12.01
C LYS A 7 -1.01 -16.75 -11.56
N PRO A 8 0.21 -16.39 -12.00
CA PRO A 8 0.93 -15.21 -11.50
C PRO A 8 0.20 -13.90 -11.84
N SER A 9 -0.46 -13.84 -12.98
CA SER A 9 -1.28 -12.68 -13.38
C SER A 9 -2.46 -12.43 -12.44
N LYS A 10 -3.11 -13.49 -11.93
CA LYS A 10 -4.21 -13.34 -10.97
C LYS A 10 -3.69 -12.81 -9.63
N VAL A 11 -2.55 -13.32 -9.17
CA VAL A 11 -1.95 -12.87 -7.90
C VAL A 11 -1.51 -11.41 -8.01
N ALA A 12 -0.82 -11.04 -9.09
CA ALA A 12 -0.41 -9.66 -9.35
C ALA A 12 -1.63 -8.71 -9.44
N LEU A 13 -2.70 -9.12 -10.13
CA LEU A 13 -3.92 -8.30 -10.22
C LEU A 13 -4.61 -8.12 -8.86
N ILE A 14 -4.80 -9.20 -8.10
CA ILE A 14 -5.44 -9.15 -6.78
C ILE A 14 -4.60 -8.30 -5.83
N SER A 15 -3.28 -8.47 -5.85
CA SER A 15 -2.36 -7.65 -5.05
C SER A 15 -2.49 -6.17 -5.40
N LEU A 16 -2.55 -5.83 -6.69
CA LEU A 16 -2.72 -4.44 -7.13
C LEU A 16 -4.06 -3.86 -6.65
N ILE A 17 -5.17 -4.58 -6.88
CA ILE A 17 -6.51 -4.17 -6.43
C ILE A 17 -6.52 -3.96 -4.91
N ALA A 18 -6.00 -4.92 -4.14
CA ALA A 18 -5.97 -4.83 -2.70
C ALA A 18 -5.12 -3.64 -2.21
N THR A 19 -3.98 -3.36 -2.86
CA THR A 19 -3.15 -2.18 -2.56
C THR A 19 -3.94 -0.89 -2.78
N ILE A 20 -4.64 -0.77 -3.91
CA ILE A 20 -5.46 0.42 -4.22
C ILE A 20 -6.59 0.57 -3.20
N VAL A 21 -7.34 -0.50 -2.93
CA VAL A 21 -8.46 -0.49 -1.98
C VAL A 21 -8.01 -0.07 -0.59
N VAL A 22 -6.93 -0.65 -0.08
CA VAL A 22 -6.41 -0.30 1.26
C VAL A 22 -5.86 1.12 1.28
N THR A 23 -5.23 1.58 0.20
CA THR A 23 -4.77 2.98 0.09
C THR A 23 -5.95 3.96 0.14
N VAL A 24 -7.01 3.70 -0.63
CA VAL A 24 -8.22 4.54 -0.62
C VAL A 24 -8.88 4.53 0.75
N LEU A 25 -9.02 3.35 1.39
CA LEU A 25 -9.54 3.24 2.75
C LEU A 25 -8.73 4.10 3.74
N LEU A 26 -7.40 4.04 3.65
CA LEU A 26 -6.51 4.83 4.51
C LEU A 26 -6.73 6.34 4.30
N LEU A 27 -6.86 6.78 3.05
CA LEU A 27 -7.14 8.19 2.72
C LEU A 27 -8.50 8.62 3.29
N CYS A 28 -9.54 7.80 3.19
CA CYS A 28 -10.85 8.08 3.81
C CYS A 28 -10.75 8.22 5.33
N VAL A 29 -10.00 7.33 5.99
CA VAL A 29 -9.78 7.42 7.45
C VAL A 29 -9.03 8.69 7.83
N LEU A 30 -8.00 9.07 7.07
CA LEU A 30 -7.23 10.29 7.34
C LEU A 30 -8.09 11.56 7.21
N ARG A 31 -9.10 11.57 6.33
CA ARG A 31 -10.06 12.67 6.21
C ARG A 31 -10.96 12.83 7.45
N LEU A 32 -11.16 11.76 8.23
CA LEU A 32 -11.97 11.78 9.45
C LEU A 32 -11.18 12.21 10.69
N SER A 33 -9.89 12.51 10.55
CA SER A 33 -9.01 12.86 11.69
C SER A 33 -9.42 14.11 12.45
N GLY A 34 -10.19 15.03 11.85
CA GLY A 34 -10.68 16.24 12.51
C GLY A 34 -11.97 16.05 13.33
N VAL A 35 -12.55 14.85 13.35
CA VAL A 35 -13.78 14.58 14.11
C VAL A 35 -13.43 14.28 15.57
N ASP A 36 -13.98 15.07 16.49
CA ASP A 36 -13.78 14.86 17.93
C ASP A 36 -14.68 13.74 18.48
N SER A 37 -14.39 12.51 18.05
CA SER A 37 -15.06 11.30 18.53
C SER A 37 -14.04 10.25 18.92
N ARG A 38 -14.15 9.76 20.16
CA ARG A 38 -13.28 8.70 20.69
C ARG A 38 -13.36 7.41 19.86
N ILE A 39 -14.54 7.10 19.33
CA ILE A 39 -14.77 5.91 18.49
C ILE A 39 -14.06 6.07 17.15
N VAL A 40 -14.17 7.25 16.52
CA VAL A 40 -13.51 7.54 15.23
C VAL A 40 -11.99 7.45 15.38
N HIS A 41 -11.42 8.03 16.45
CA HIS A 41 -10.00 7.93 16.73
C HIS A 41 -9.52 6.49 16.96
N MET A 42 -10.30 5.68 17.69
CA MET A 42 -9.97 4.29 17.96
C MET A 42 -9.94 3.46 16.68
N ILE A 43 -10.98 3.58 15.85
CA ILE A 43 -11.07 2.90 14.55
C ILE A 43 -9.93 3.36 13.65
N GLY A 44 -9.69 4.68 13.55
CA GLY A 44 -8.64 5.23 12.71
C GLY A 44 -7.26 4.70 13.09
N LYS A 45 -6.94 4.64 14.39
CA LYS A 45 -5.68 4.08 14.87
C LYS A 45 -5.54 2.59 14.53
N ALA A 46 -6.60 1.80 14.71
CA ALA A 46 -6.60 0.37 14.37
C ALA A 46 -6.42 0.15 12.86
N THR A 47 -7.16 0.89 12.03
CA THR A 47 -7.08 0.79 10.57
C THR A 47 -5.68 1.15 10.07
N ILE A 48 -5.07 2.22 10.59
CA ILE A 48 -3.70 2.62 10.22
C ILE A 48 -2.69 1.52 10.61
N ALA A 49 -2.79 0.99 11.83
CA ALA A 49 -1.87 -0.04 12.33
C ALA A 49 -1.90 -1.33 11.49
N ILE A 50 -3.05 -1.72 10.96
CA ILE A 50 -3.21 -2.92 10.11
C ILE A 50 -2.84 -2.62 8.66
N SER A 51 -3.24 -1.46 8.14
CA SER A 51 -3.10 -1.13 6.72
C SER A 51 -1.65 -0.84 6.32
N LEU A 52 -0.86 -0.20 7.20
CA LEU A 52 0.55 0.12 6.94
C LEU A 52 1.41 -1.11 6.59
N PRO A 53 1.50 -2.15 7.45
CA PRO A 53 2.31 -3.33 7.12
C PRO A 53 1.79 -4.07 5.89
N PHE A 54 0.47 -4.08 5.68
CA PHE A 54 -0.13 -4.62 4.46
C PHE A 54 0.34 -3.86 3.21
N LEU A 55 0.29 -2.53 3.23
CA LEU A 55 0.73 -1.67 2.12
C LEU A 55 2.24 -1.73 1.89
N MET A 56 3.05 -2.07 2.89
CA MET A 56 4.48 -2.31 2.71
C MET A 56 4.76 -3.65 2.02
N LEU A 57 4.06 -4.72 2.43
CA LEU A 57 4.36 -6.08 1.97
C LEU A 57 3.63 -6.48 0.69
N ASN A 58 2.33 -6.19 0.60
CA ASN A 58 1.48 -6.66 -0.49
C ASN A 58 1.98 -6.23 -1.88
N PRO A 59 2.30 -4.95 -2.16
CA PRO A 59 2.80 -4.56 -3.47
C PRO A 59 4.18 -5.15 -3.80
N LEU A 60 5.03 -5.46 -2.80
CA LEU A 60 6.28 -6.21 -3.02
C LEU A 60 5.99 -7.64 -3.50
N PHE A 61 5.04 -8.33 -2.88
CA PHE A 61 4.61 -9.65 -3.34
C PHE A 61 4.06 -9.55 -4.77
N GLY A 62 3.15 -8.61 -5.05
CA GLY A 62 2.61 -8.40 -6.39
C GLY A 62 3.69 -8.08 -7.42
N PHE A 63 4.72 -7.31 -7.05
CA PHE A 63 5.88 -7.01 -7.90
C PHE A 63 6.67 -8.26 -8.24
N ILE A 64 7.00 -9.10 -7.25
CA ILE A 64 7.70 -10.38 -7.47
C ILE A 64 6.89 -11.26 -8.43
N TYR A 65 5.58 -11.38 -8.21
CA TYR A 65 4.69 -12.16 -9.09
C TYR A 65 4.60 -11.60 -10.51
N SER A 66 4.76 -10.28 -10.68
CA SER A 66 4.73 -9.62 -11.99
C SER A 66 5.84 -10.11 -12.92
N PHE A 67 7.01 -10.50 -12.40
CA PHE A 67 8.09 -11.07 -13.23
C PHE A 67 7.74 -12.41 -13.88
N PHE A 68 6.82 -13.16 -13.28
CA PHE A 68 6.38 -14.48 -13.75
C PHE A 68 5.15 -14.38 -14.68
N VAL A 69 4.57 -13.19 -14.88
CA VAL A 69 3.50 -12.96 -15.85
C VAL A 69 4.05 -13.13 -17.27
N LYS A 70 3.32 -13.85 -18.13
CA LYS A 70 3.67 -14.05 -19.54
C LYS A 70 2.97 -13.03 -20.43
N GLY A 71 3.58 -12.71 -21.58
CA GLY A 71 3.00 -11.85 -22.61
C GLY A 71 3.23 -10.35 -22.40
N LYS A 72 2.60 -9.54 -23.26
CA LYS A 72 2.82 -8.08 -23.34
C LYS A 72 2.41 -7.34 -22.06
N SER A 73 1.48 -7.88 -21.27
CA SER A 73 1.04 -7.29 -20.00
C SER A 73 2.07 -7.36 -18.87
N LYS A 74 3.16 -8.14 -19.02
CA LYS A 74 4.20 -8.28 -17.99
C LYS A 74 4.78 -6.93 -17.56
N ILE A 75 5.20 -6.12 -18.54
CA ILE A 75 5.79 -4.80 -18.29
C ILE A 75 4.80 -3.88 -17.58
N LEU A 76 3.52 -3.90 -17.97
CA LEU A 76 2.49 -3.11 -17.32
C LEU A 76 2.35 -3.46 -15.84
N TYR A 77 2.29 -4.76 -15.49
CA TYR A 77 2.21 -5.18 -14.09
C TYR A 77 3.45 -4.78 -13.27
N ILE A 78 4.65 -4.90 -13.85
CA ILE A 78 5.89 -4.48 -13.19
C ILE A 78 5.87 -2.98 -12.92
N LEU A 79 5.53 -2.16 -13.92
CA LEU A 79 5.49 -0.70 -13.78
C LEU A 79 4.43 -0.24 -12.76
N LEU A 80 3.24 -0.86 -12.78
CA LEU A 80 2.17 -0.52 -11.83
C LEU A 80 2.57 -0.84 -10.38
N HIS A 81 3.13 -2.02 -10.12
CA HIS A 81 3.59 -2.36 -8.78
C HIS A 81 4.78 -1.51 -8.34
N LEU A 82 5.72 -1.22 -9.26
CA LEU A 82 6.84 -0.32 -8.97
C LEU A 82 6.34 1.08 -8.59
N ALA A 83 5.38 1.62 -9.34
CA ALA A 83 4.76 2.89 -9.01
C ALA A 83 4.11 2.86 -7.62
N CYS A 84 3.34 1.80 -7.29
CA CYS A 84 2.76 1.64 -5.95
C CYS A 84 3.84 1.61 -4.85
N ILE A 85 4.91 0.84 -5.03
CA ILE A 85 6.02 0.76 -4.06
C ILE A 85 6.65 2.13 -3.89
N CYS A 86 7.02 2.81 -4.98
CA CYS A 86 7.64 4.13 -4.92
C CYS A 86 6.72 5.15 -4.23
N THR A 87 5.43 5.20 -4.57
CA THR A 87 4.47 6.12 -3.95
C THR A 87 4.34 5.86 -2.46
N ILE A 88 4.16 4.61 -2.04
CA ILE A 88 4.02 4.24 -0.63
C ILE A 88 5.32 4.55 0.13
N SER A 89 6.48 4.25 -0.44
CA SER A 89 7.78 4.56 0.15
C SER A 89 8.02 6.06 0.32
N VAL A 90 7.71 6.87 -0.70
CA VAL A 90 7.83 8.33 -0.62
C VAL A 90 6.88 8.88 0.44
N LEU A 91 5.61 8.47 0.45
CA LEU A 91 4.65 8.93 1.46
C LEU A 91 5.08 8.56 2.88
N ALA A 92 5.54 7.32 3.09
CA ALA A 92 6.05 6.87 4.38
C ALA A 92 7.28 7.68 4.80
N PHE A 93 8.26 7.81 3.91
CA PHE A 93 9.47 8.59 4.17
C PHE A 93 9.14 10.05 4.53
N THR A 94 8.30 10.71 3.74
CA THR A 94 7.85 12.08 3.99
C THR A 94 7.12 12.20 5.33
N ALA A 95 6.23 11.27 5.66
CA ALA A 95 5.53 11.26 6.95
C ALA A 95 6.49 11.09 8.13
N PHE A 96 7.49 10.21 8.03
CA PHE A 96 8.52 10.04 9.06
C PHE A 96 9.40 11.29 9.21
N MET A 97 9.86 11.86 8.09
CA MET A 97 10.66 13.09 8.10
C MET A 97 9.93 14.23 8.80
N PHE A 98 8.66 14.44 8.44
CA PHE A 98 7.83 15.49 9.01
C PHE A 98 7.40 15.24 10.46
N ARG A 99 7.35 13.99 10.90
CA ARG A 99 7.00 13.66 12.29
C ARG A 99 8.18 13.79 13.26
N TYR A 100 9.39 13.46 12.81
CA TYR A 100 10.53 13.30 13.73
C TYR A 100 11.69 14.26 13.48
N PHE A 101 11.89 14.73 12.24
CA PHE A 101 13.08 15.49 11.86
C PHE A 101 12.80 16.94 11.52
N VAL A 102 11.59 17.25 11.05
CA VAL A 102 11.16 18.63 10.83
C VAL A 102 10.35 19.06 12.04
N PRO A 103 10.88 19.91 12.93
CA PRO A 103 10.05 20.57 13.93
C PRO A 103 9.19 21.57 13.17
N PHE A 104 7.95 21.22 12.87
CA PHE A 104 6.94 22.24 12.70
C PHE A 104 6.76 22.89 14.08
N ALA A 105 7.59 23.89 14.36
CA ALA A 105 7.70 24.63 15.62
C ALA A 105 6.35 25.21 16.10
N PRO A 106 6.25 25.78 17.32
CA PRO A 106 6.69 25.31 18.65
C PRO A 106 5.63 24.46 19.38
#